data_AF-A0A179FIT9-F1
#
_entry.id   AF-A0A179FIT9-F1
#
_cell.length_a   1.000
_cell.length_b   1.000
_cell.length_c   1.000
_cell.angle_alpha   90.00
_cell.angle_beta   90.00
_cell.angle_gamma   90.00
#
_symmetry.space_group_name_H-M   'P 1'
#
loop_
_entity.id
_entity.type
_entity.pdbx_description
1 polymer ?
#
loop_
_entity_poly.entity_id
_entity_poly.type
_entity_poly.pdbx_seq_one_letter_code
_entity_poly.pdbx_strand_id
1 'polypeptide(L)'
;MSPQDYRALSSRDVPMRVIVCGLHRTGTMSIRSALWQLGFHDCYHMASVRQSQHHAQLWIRALEAKYSGKGSFIKADWDALLGQSQACCDIPAALFSAELSEVYPEAKVIILNRDPEEWYESVLNSIYNLSILVTLGRIYCRIFDPQTYNMWQFNVVMRSQAMGFNHPKEREKAVSWFNAQYEEFRDRIPPERRIEYTIQEGWKPLCEHLGVPIPTVKDLTTGELVEAPFPRVNDRKAFALRRQRSQKRAISRANTNLLAGVGSITLAGSICYGVYFVWKALTARPGRI
;
A
#
# COMPACT_ATOMS: atom_id res chain seq x y z
N MET A 1 11.15 6.05 -16.46
CA MET A 1 12.27 5.15 -16.13
C MET A 1 12.44 4.17 -17.27
N SER A 2 13.69 3.88 -17.62
CA SER A 2 14.03 2.95 -18.68
C SER A 2 13.85 1.50 -18.19
N PRO A 3 13.70 0.52 -19.09
CA PRO A 3 13.73 -0.91 -18.73
C PRO A 3 15.02 -1.36 -18.02
N GLN A 4 16.12 -0.62 -18.16
CA GLN A 4 17.39 -0.92 -17.49
C GLN A 4 17.35 -0.58 -15.99
N ASP A 5 16.58 0.45 -15.59
CA ASP A 5 16.41 0.83 -14.18
C ASP A 5 15.68 -0.25 -13.37
N TYR A 6 14.86 -1.08 -14.03
CA TYR A 6 14.17 -2.22 -13.39
C TYR A 6 15.09 -3.41 -13.12
N ARG A 7 16.16 -3.60 -13.88
CA ARG A 7 17.09 -4.74 -13.70
C ARG A 7 18.01 -4.58 -12.49
N ALA A 8 18.22 -3.35 -12.00
CA ALA A 8 18.90 -3.13 -10.72
C ALA A 8 18.03 -3.47 -9.50
N LEU A 9 16.71 -3.59 -9.69
CA LEU A 9 15.74 -3.97 -8.66
C LEU A 9 15.42 -5.48 -8.67
N SER A 10 15.95 -6.26 -9.62
CA SER A 10 15.54 -7.67 -9.79
C SER A 10 16.18 -8.66 -8.80
N SER A 11 17.00 -8.19 -7.86
CA SER A 11 17.50 -9.00 -6.75
C SER A 11 16.68 -8.74 -5.50
N ARG A 12 16.22 -9.82 -4.87
CA ARG A 12 15.58 -9.78 -3.56
C ARG A 12 16.65 -9.72 -2.46
N ASP A 13 16.66 -8.63 -1.68
CA ASP A 13 17.66 -8.36 -0.63
C ASP A 13 17.50 -9.30 0.59
N VAL A 14 16.26 -9.68 0.93
CA VAL A 14 15.95 -10.54 2.08
C VAL A 14 14.97 -11.63 1.67
N PRO A 15 15.03 -12.88 2.15
CA PRO A 15 14.11 -13.95 1.74
C PRO A 15 12.65 -13.65 2.12
N MET A 16 11.69 -14.18 1.34
CA MET A 16 10.26 -14.08 1.70
C MET A 16 9.99 -15.18 2.71
N ARG A 17 9.68 -14.80 3.94
CA ARG A 17 9.55 -15.72 5.08
C ARG A 17 8.10 -15.96 5.45
N VAL A 18 7.25 -14.94 5.34
CA VAL A 18 5.84 -15.03 5.75
C VAL A 18 4.91 -14.32 4.77
N ILE A 19 3.87 -15.02 4.31
CA ILE A 19 2.80 -14.45 3.50
C ILE A 19 1.52 -14.45 4.34
N VAL A 20 0.95 -13.27 4.58
CA VAL A 20 -0.30 -13.15 5.32
C VAL A 20 -1.44 -12.93 4.34
N CYS A 21 -2.27 -13.95 4.17
CA CYS A 21 -3.53 -13.92 3.43
C CYS A 21 -4.59 -13.22 4.29
N GLY A 22 -4.44 -11.91 4.46
CA GLY A 22 -5.34 -11.07 5.24
C GLY A 22 -5.75 -9.86 4.43
N LEU A 23 -7.03 -9.80 4.05
CA LEU A 23 -7.59 -8.62 3.40
C LEU A 23 -7.59 -7.41 4.35
N HIS A 24 -7.75 -6.21 3.78
CA HIS A 24 -7.90 -5.01 4.60
C HIS A 24 -8.97 -5.18 5.68
N ARG A 25 -8.72 -4.59 6.85
CA ARG A 25 -9.63 -4.56 8.02
C ARG A 25 -9.81 -5.89 8.79
N THR A 26 -8.94 -6.87 8.56
CA THR A 26 -8.93 -8.16 9.32
C THR A 26 -7.91 -8.18 10.47
N GLY A 27 -7.21 -7.07 10.71
CA GLY A 27 -6.14 -6.99 11.73
C GLY A 27 -4.73 -6.88 11.14
N THR A 28 -4.61 -6.57 9.86
CA THR A 28 -3.34 -6.53 9.10
C THR A 28 -2.27 -5.59 9.69
N MET A 29 -2.65 -4.50 10.35
CA MET A 29 -1.67 -3.65 11.06
C MET A 29 -1.16 -4.31 12.35
N SER A 30 -2.03 -5.02 13.07
CA SER A 30 -1.65 -5.76 14.28
C SER A 30 -0.69 -6.89 13.94
N ILE A 31 -1.02 -7.70 12.92
CA ILE A 31 -0.11 -8.78 12.49
C ILE A 31 1.20 -8.21 11.95
N ARG A 32 1.19 -7.07 11.23
CA ARG A 32 2.42 -6.38 10.81
C ARG A 32 3.32 -6.02 12.01
N SER A 33 2.73 -5.49 13.08
CA SER A 33 3.45 -5.18 14.31
C SER A 33 3.91 -6.42 15.06
N ALA A 34 3.10 -7.48 15.08
CA ALA A 34 3.45 -8.75 15.72
C ALA A 34 4.64 -9.42 15.02
N LEU A 35 4.60 -9.52 13.69
CA LEU A 35 5.70 -10.05 12.88
C LEU A 35 7.00 -9.27 13.09
N TRP A 36 6.91 -7.94 13.21
CA TRP A 36 8.09 -7.12 13.54
C TRP A 36 8.69 -7.48 14.91
N GLN A 37 7.86 -7.69 15.94
CA GLN A 37 8.33 -8.11 17.27
C GLN A 37 8.91 -9.52 17.28
N LEU A 38 8.46 -10.39 16.38
CA LEU A 38 8.99 -11.74 16.18
C LEU A 38 10.26 -11.78 15.31
N GLY A 39 10.82 -10.63 14.92
CA GLY A 39 12.04 -10.54 14.11
C GLY A 39 11.83 -10.76 12.62
N PHE A 40 10.59 -10.72 12.13
CA PHE A 40 10.28 -10.62 10.70
C PHE A 40 10.20 -9.14 10.33
N HIS A 41 11.35 -8.56 10.06
CA HIS A 41 11.47 -7.14 9.74
C HIS A 41 10.93 -6.87 8.33
N ASP A 42 10.44 -5.64 8.14
CA ASP A 42 9.88 -5.16 6.87
C ASP A 42 8.73 -6.00 6.34
N CYS A 43 7.60 -5.98 7.06
CA CYS A 43 6.34 -6.54 6.57
C CYS A 43 5.60 -5.52 5.68
N TYR A 44 5.50 -5.83 4.38
CA TYR A 44 4.83 -5.03 3.37
C TYR A 44 3.32 -4.89 3.67
N HIS A 45 2.75 -3.73 3.37
CA HIS A 45 1.34 -3.39 3.64
C HIS A 45 0.90 -2.24 2.69
N MET A 46 -0.40 -1.97 2.56
CA MET A 46 -0.91 -0.73 1.92
C MET A 46 -0.20 0.57 2.38
N ALA A 47 0.26 0.63 3.63
CA ALA A 47 1.02 1.78 4.12
C ALA A 47 2.37 1.95 3.39
N SER A 48 3.01 0.86 2.97
CA SER A 48 4.27 0.84 2.22
C SER A 48 4.09 1.31 0.77
N VAL A 49 2.94 1.05 0.15
CA VAL A 49 2.64 1.59 -1.20
C VAL A 49 2.70 3.12 -1.21
N ARG A 50 2.22 3.76 -0.13
CA ARG A 50 2.26 5.23 0.03
C ARG A 50 3.65 5.81 0.32
N GLN A 51 4.64 4.97 0.61
CA GLN A 51 6.00 5.42 0.94
C GLN A 51 6.91 5.45 -0.29
N SER A 52 6.58 4.71 -1.34
CA SER A 52 7.33 4.67 -2.61
C SER A 52 6.61 5.46 -3.70
N GLN A 53 7.38 6.09 -4.58
CA GLN A 53 6.83 6.76 -5.77
C GLN A 53 6.49 5.76 -6.89
N HIS A 54 7.05 4.54 -6.84
CA HIS A 54 7.00 3.57 -7.94
C HIS A 54 6.09 2.37 -7.66
N HIS A 55 5.87 2.02 -6.39
CA HIS A 55 5.09 0.82 -6.04
C HIS A 55 3.66 0.86 -6.60
N ALA A 56 3.02 2.02 -6.65
CA ALA A 56 1.69 2.15 -7.23
C ALA A 56 1.63 1.67 -8.69
N GLN A 57 2.66 1.97 -9.50
CA GLN A 57 2.71 1.56 -10.90
C GLN A 57 3.03 0.07 -11.06
N LEU A 58 3.91 -0.47 -10.21
CA LEU A 58 4.17 -1.92 -10.16
C LEU A 58 2.91 -2.71 -9.78
N TRP A 59 2.14 -2.23 -8.80
CA TRP A 59 0.87 -2.84 -8.43
C TRP A 59 -0.19 -2.72 -9.52
N ILE A 60 -0.25 -1.61 -10.26
CA ILE A 60 -1.13 -1.48 -11.44
C ILE A 60 -0.76 -2.56 -12.46
N ARG A 61 0.52 -2.72 -12.81
CA ARG A 61 0.98 -3.79 -13.72
C ARG A 61 0.58 -5.18 -13.22
N ALA A 62 0.74 -5.47 -11.93
CA ALA A 62 0.36 -6.77 -11.37
C ALA A 62 -1.16 -7.02 -11.47
N LEU A 63 -1.97 -6.00 -11.18
CA LEU A 63 -3.44 -6.08 -11.27
C LEU A 63 -3.90 -6.26 -12.72
N GLU A 64 -3.32 -5.50 -13.65
CA GLU A 64 -3.64 -5.59 -15.07
C GLU A 64 -3.24 -6.96 -15.66
N ALA A 65 -2.10 -7.53 -15.23
CA ALA A 65 -1.69 -8.87 -15.61
C ALA A 65 -2.67 -9.93 -15.09
N LYS A 66 -3.05 -9.89 -13.80
CA LYS A 66 -3.95 -10.89 -13.18
C LYS A 66 -5.39 -10.80 -13.68
N TYR A 67 -5.98 -9.60 -13.71
CA TYR A 67 -7.42 -9.42 -13.91
C TYR A 67 -7.80 -8.96 -15.33
N SER A 68 -6.86 -8.48 -16.14
CA SER A 68 -7.14 -8.02 -17.52
C SER A 68 -6.33 -8.74 -18.59
N GLY A 69 -5.48 -9.70 -18.22
CA GLY A 69 -4.60 -10.40 -19.16
C GLY A 69 -3.61 -9.48 -19.87
N LYS A 70 -3.34 -8.30 -19.32
CA LYS A 70 -2.47 -7.30 -19.94
C LYS A 70 -1.04 -7.44 -19.42
N GLY A 71 -0.16 -7.94 -20.29
CA GLY A 71 1.24 -8.17 -19.96
C GLY A 71 1.43 -9.34 -19.00
N SER A 72 2.60 -9.40 -18.37
CA SER A 72 2.97 -10.44 -17.41
C SER A 72 3.57 -9.81 -16.15
N PHE A 73 3.45 -10.54 -15.04
CA PHE A 73 4.11 -10.21 -13.78
C PHE A 73 4.82 -11.46 -13.27
N ILE A 74 6.13 -11.49 -13.41
CA ILE A 74 6.96 -12.68 -13.12
C ILE A 74 7.67 -12.53 -11.78
N LYS A 75 8.34 -13.60 -11.31
CA LYS A 75 9.11 -13.58 -10.05
C LYS A 75 10.07 -12.39 -9.93
N ALA A 76 10.75 -12.00 -11.01
CA ALA A 76 11.64 -10.84 -10.99
C ALA A 76 10.89 -9.51 -10.71
N ASP A 77 9.64 -9.36 -11.18
CA ASP A 77 8.82 -8.19 -10.84
C ASP A 77 8.39 -8.23 -9.36
N TRP A 78 8.10 -9.42 -8.81
CA TRP A 78 7.83 -9.60 -7.37
C TRP A 78 9.04 -9.29 -6.51
N ASP A 79 10.23 -9.72 -6.92
CA ASP A 79 11.49 -9.42 -6.24
C ASP A 79 11.78 -7.91 -6.29
N ALA A 80 11.48 -7.23 -7.39
CA ALA A 80 11.59 -5.76 -7.45
C ALA A 80 10.60 -5.01 -6.55
N LEU A 81 9.41 -5.56 -6.33
CA LEU A 81 8.35 -4.93 -5.56
C LEU A 81 8.43 -5.23 -4.05
N LEU A 82 8.82 -6.45 -3.70
CA LEU A 82 8.77 -7.02 -2.35
C LEU A 82 10.15 -7.47 -1.85
N GLY A 83 11.22 -7.27 -2.62
CA GLY A 83 12.55 -7.82 -2.35
C GLY A 83 13.17 -7.39 -1.03
N GLN A 84 12.75 -6.24 -0.51
CA GLN A 84 13.18 -5.68 0.78
C GLN A 84 12.29 -6.11 1.95
N SER A 85 11.24 -6.88 1.71
CA SER A 85 10.22 -7.17 2.71
C SER A 85 10.17 -8.65 3.05
N GLN A 86 10.56 -9.06 4.27
CA GLN A 86 10.53 -10.48 4.67
C GLN A 86 9.12 -11.05 4.80
N ALA A 87 8.12 -10.17 4.90
CA ALA A 87 6.72 -10.58 4.95
C ALA A 87 5.84 -9.63 4.14
N CYS A 88 4.63 -10.06 3.81
CA CYS A 88 3.61 -9.19 3.23
C CYS A 88 2.23 -9.48 3.82
N CYS A 89 1.41 -8.43 3.94
CA CYS A 89 0.04 -8.49 4.42
C CYS A 89 -0.78 -7.34 3.81
N ASP A 90 -2.09 -7.35 4.06
CA ASP A 90 -3.02 -6.33 3.54
C ASP A 90 -3.12 -6.32 2.01
N ILE A 91 -4.16 -5.69 1.50
CA ILE A 91 -4.19 -5.36 0.07
C ILE A 91 -3.10 -4.31 -0.23
N PRO A 92 -2.51 -4.31 -1.44
CA PRO A 92 -2.81 -5.21 -2.57
C PRO A 92 -2.17 -6.60 -2.49
N ALA A 93 -1.13 -6.82 -1.66
CA ALA A 93 -0.41 -8.11 -1.62
C ALA A 93 -1.34 -9.30 -1.33
N ALA A 94 -2.33 -9.12 -0.46
CA ALA A 94 -3.29 -10.15 -0.12
C ALA A 94 -4.08 -10.69 -1.34
N LEU A 95 -4.32 -9.85 -2.37
CA LEU A 95 -5.01 -10.25 -3.61
C LEU A 95 -4.18 -11.22 -4.46
N PHE A 96 -2.89 -11.36 -4.15
CA PHE A 96 -1.95 -12.22 -4.85
C PHE A 96 -1.38 -13.30 -3.92
N SER A 97 -1.98 -13.54 -2.75
CA SER A 97 -1.37 -14.41 -1.74
C SER A 97 -1.15 -15.82 -2.25
N ALA A 98 -2.10 -16.35 -3.04
CA ALA A 98 -1.99 -17.68 -3.62
C ALA A 98 -0.82 -17.73 -4.62
N GLU A 99 -0.73 -16.79 -5.57
CA GLU A 99 0.39 -16.68 -6.50
C GLU A 99 1.73 -16.46 -5.78
N LEU A 100 1.75 -15.60 -4.76
CA LEU A 100 2.96 -15.36 -3.96
C LEU A 100 3.40 -16.62 -3.22
N SER A 101 2.46 -17.45 -2.76
CA SER A 101 2.78 -18.72 -2.08
C SER A 101 3.36 -19.77 -3.03
N GLU A 102 3.01 -19.71 -4.32
CA GLU A 102 3.57 -20.54 -5.39
C GLU A 102 4.96 -20.01 -5.80
N VAL A 103 5.12 -18.70 -5.92
CA VAL A 103 6.39 -18.04 -6.27
C VAL A 103 7.44 -18.19 -5.14
N TYR A 104 7.00 -18.19 -3.88
CA TYR A 104 7.85 -18.32 -2.70
C TYR A 104 7.41 -19.54 -1.86
N PRO A 105 7.75 -20.77 -2.28
CA PRO A 105 7.29 -22.00 -1.64
C PRO A 105 7.83 -22.21 -0.21
N GLU A 106 8.96 -21.59 0.13
CA GLU A 106 9.56 -21.67 1.47
C GLU A 106 8.87 -20.76 2.50
N ALA A 107 8.04 -19.80 2.06
CA ALA A 107 7.36 -18.90 2.95
C ALA A 107 6.23 -19.62 3.70
N LYS A 108 6.15 -19.40 5.01
CA LYS A 108 5.02 -19.82 5.85
C LYS A 108 3.81 -18.94 5.57
N VAL A 109 2.61 -19.50 5.65
CA VAL A 109 1.37 -18.80 5.28
C VAL A 109 0.45 -18.62 6.49
N ILE A 110 -0.04 -17.40 6.68
CA ILE A 110 -1.04 -17.09 7.70
C ILE A 110 -2.32 -16.65 6.99
N ILE A 111 -3.39 -17.43 7.08
CA ILE A 111 -4.73 -16.99 6.68
C ILE A 111 -5.30 -16.17 7.83
N LEU A 112 -5.10 -14.86 7.76
CA LEU A 112 -5.59 -13.91 8.76
C LEU A 112 -7.04 -13.54 8.43
N ASN A 113 -7.97 -14.22 9.07
CA ASN A 113 -9.39 -14.08 8.78
C ASN A 113 -10.13 -13.24 9.83
N ARG A 114 -11.34 -12.81 9.47
CA ARG A 114 -12.31 -12.13 10.32
C ARG A 114 -13.71 -12.57 9.90
N ASP A 115 -14.67 -12.49 10.81
CA ASP A 115 -16.08 -12.54 10.44
C ASP A 115 -16.39 -11.59 9.25
N PRO A 116 -16.98 -12.09 8.15
CA PRO A 116 -17.24 -11.29 6.94
C PRO A 116 -18.17 -10.10 7.19
N GLU A 117 -19.13 -10.24 8.10
CA GLU A 117 -20.13 -9.22 8.39
C GLU A 117 -19.49 -8.07 9.17
N GLU A 118 -18.69 -8.39 10.20
CA GLU A 118 -17.88 -7.41 10.91
C GLU A 118 -16.84 -6.74 10.01
N TRP A 119 -16.25 -7.49 9.08
CA TRP A 119 -15.33 -6.94 8.08
C TRP A 119 -16.04 -5.89 7.23
N TYR A 120 -17.23 -6.21 6.70
CA TYR A 120 -18.03 -5.31 5.87
C TYR A 120 -18.30 -3.98 6.61
N GLU A 121 -18.77 -4.05 7.86
CA GLU A 121 -19.05 -2.88 8.68
C GLU A 121 -17.78 -2.07 8.99
N SER A 122 -16.66 -2.74 9.25
CA SER A 122 -15.37 -2.08 9.50
C SER A 122 -14.86 -1.32 8.27
N VAL A 123 -15.05 -1.87 7.07
CA VAL A 123 -14.70 -1.20 5.81
C VAL A 123 -15.58 0.01 5.55
N LEU A 124 -16.90 -0.14 5.70
CA LEU A 124 -17.88 0.92 5.49
C LEU A 124 -17.56 2.15 6.34
N ASN A 125 -17.34 1.93 7.65
CA ASN A 125 -17.08 2.99 8.62
C ASN A 125 -15.70 3.66 8.47
N SER A 126 -14.71 2.98 7.90
CA SER A 126 -13.32 3.48 7.85
C SER A 126 -12.95 4.14 6.52
N ILE A 127 -13.47 3.63 5.41
CA ILE A 127 -13.01 3.98 4.06
C ILE A 127 -13.97 4.93 3.35
N TYR A 128 -15.28 4.77 3.55
CA TYR A 128 -16.30 5.49 2.77
C TYR A 128 -16.93 6.66 3.52
N ASN A 129 -16.75 6.76 4.84
CA ASN A 129 -17.25 7.88 5.63
C ASN A 129 -16.28 9.10 5.57
N LEU A 130 -16.37 9.89 4.49
CA LEU A 130 -15.53 11.06 4.24
C LEU A 130 -16.39 12.33 4.09
N SER A 131 -15.94 13.43 4.70
CA SER A 131 -16.58 14.74 4.53
C SER A 131 -16.25 15.37 3.17
N ILE A 132 -17.11 16.28 2.71
CA ILE A 132 -16.92 17.01 1.44
C ILE A 132 -15.59 17.77 1.38
N LEU A 133 -15.16 18.38 2.48
CA LEU A 133 -13.88 19.09 2.58
C LEU A 133 -12.68 18.16 2.35
N VAL A 134 -12.76 16.92 2.87
CA VAL A 134 -11.73 15.92 2.64
C VAL A 134 -11.70 15.48 1.17
N THR A 135 -12.86 15.36 0.53
CA THR A 135 -12.98 15.04 -0.89
C THR A 135 -12.36 16.13 -1.77
N LEU A 136 -12.71 17.40 -1.55
CA LEU A 136 -12.14 18.54 -2.28
C LEU A 136 -10.61 18.64 -2.09
N GLY A 137 -10.13 18.48 -0.85
CA GLY A 137 -8.69 18.47 -0.57
C GLY A 137 -7.94 17.35 -1.30
N ARG A 138 -8.57 16.18 -1.50
CA ARG A 138 -7.99 15.09 -2.31
C ARG A 138 -7.94 15.41 -3.80
N ILE A 139 -8.95 16.10 -4.34
CA ILE A 139 -8.95 16.55 -5.73
C ILE A 139 -7.81 17.55 -5.95
N TYR A 140 -7.67 18.54 -5.06
CA TYR A 140 -6.55 19.47 -5.10
C TYR A 140 -5.18 18.75 -5.08
N CYS A 141 -4.99 17.83 -4.14
CA CYS A 141 -3.75 17.05 -4.08
C CYS A 141 -3.53 16.20 -5.33
N ARG A 142 -4.58 15.64 -5.95
CA ARG A 142 -4.45 14.86 -7.18
C ARG A 142 -3.91 15.70 -8.35
N ILE A 143 -4.26 16.98 -8.42
CA ILE A 143 -3.81 17.87 -9.50
C ILE A 143 -2.34 18.25 -9.31
N PHE A 144 -1.92 18.54 -8.08
CA PHE A 144 -0.60 19.13 -7.83
C PHE A 144 0.40 18.21 -7.11
N ASP A 145 0.02 17.01 -6.66
CA ASP A 145 0.92 16.04 -6.03
C ASP A 145 0.96 14.72 -6.84
N PRO A 146 2.00 14.48 -7.66
CA PRO A 146 2.13 13.28 -8.49
C PRO A 146 2.03 11.97 -7.69
N GLN A 147 2.49 11.97 -6.44
CA GLN A 147 2.36 10.79 -5.57
C GLN A 147 0.89 10.51 -5.23
N THR A 148 0.10 11.54 -4.94
CA THR A 148 -1.35 11.40 -4.74
C THR A 148 -2.06 10.95 -6.02
N TYR A 149 -1.65 11.47 -7.18
CA TYR A 149 -2.17 11.03 -8.47
C TYR A 149 -1.91 9.54 -8.74
N ASN A 150 -0.67 9.07 -8.56
CA ASN A 150 -0.30 7.66 -8.73
C ASN A 150 -1.08 6.75 -7.77
N MET A 151 -1.24 7.15 -6.51
CA MET A 151 -2.07 6.43 -5.56
C MET A 151 -3.55 6.40 -5.97
N TRP A 152 -4.07 7.49 -6.53
CA TRP A 152 -5.44 7.55 -7.05
C TRP A 152 -5.64 6.56 -8.20
N GLN A 153 -4.74 6.57 -9.19
CA GLN A 153 -4.76 5.62 -10.32
C GLN A 153 -4.76 4.17 -9.82
N PHE A 154 -3.83 3.83 -8.92
CA PHE A 154 -3.75 2.50 -8.32
C PHE A 154 -5.06 2.11 -7.61
N ASN A 155 -5.67 3.02 -6.84
CA ASN A 155 -6.95 2.75 -6.18
C ASN A 155 -8.09 2.53 -7.18
N VAL A 156 -8.12 3.26 -8.31
CA VAL A 156 -9.13 3.06 -9.36
C VAL A 156 -8.99 1.67 -9.95
N VAL A 157 -7.79 1.30 -10.40
CA VAL A 157 -7.50 -0.02 -11.00
C VAL A 157 -7.80 -1.15 -10.03
N MET A 158 -7.32 -1.06 -8.79
CA MET A 158 -7.57 -2.08 -7.76
C MET A 158 -9.07 -2.28 -7.51
N ARG A 159 -9.84 -1.20 -7.42
CA ARG A 159 -11.29 -1.28 -7.15
C ARG A 159 -12.06 -1.82 -8.36
N SER A 160 -11.75 -1.32 -9.56
CA SER A 160 -12.48 -1.71 -10.76
C SER A 160 -12.17 -3.14 -11.20
N GLN A 161 -10.94 -3.60 -11.03
CA GLN A 161 -10.50 -4.91 -11.50
C GLN A 161 -10.59 -5.99 -10.42
N ALA A 162 -10.12 -5.72 -9.21
CA ALA A 162 -9.99 -6.77 -8.19
C ALA A 162 -11.19 -6.86 -7.24
N MET A 163 -12.00 -5.80 -7.10
CA MET A 163 -13.14 -5.79 -6.16
C MET A 163 -14.49 -5.77 -6.89
N GLY A 164 -14.68 -5.04 -7.98
CA GLY A 164 -15.86 -5.19 -8.85
C GLY A 164 -17.24 -4.87 -8.23
N PHE A 165 -17.28 -4.33 -7.01
CA PHE A 165 -18.52 -3.94 -6.32
C PHE A 165 -18.41 -2.55 -5.67
N ASN A 166 -19.56 -1.92 -5.45
CA ASN A 166 -19.74 -0.70 -4.69
C ASN A 166 -20.02 -1.05 -3.22
N HIS A 167 -18.98 -1.02 -2.37
CA HIS A 167 -19.06 -1.52 -0.98
C HIS A 167 -20.24 -0.95 -0.19
N PRO A 168 -20.53 0.37 -0.17
CA PRO A 168 -21.72 0.88 0.54
C PRO A 168 -23.09 0.44 0.02
N LYS A 169 -23.19 0.00 -1.24
CA LYS A 169 -24.48 -0.27 -1.90
C LYS A 169 -24.72 -1.75 -2.18
N GLU A 170 -23.66 -2.56 -2.22
CA GLU A 170 -23.70 -3.94 -2.70
C GLU A 170 -23.10 -4.89 -1.66
N ARG A 171 -23.75 -4.95 -0.49
CA ARG A 171 -23.30 -5.74 0.66
C ARG A 171 -23.06 -7.22 0.33
N GLU A 172 -24.04 -7.87 -0.28
CA GLU A 172 -23.95 -9.29 -0.64
C GLU A 172 -22.78 -9.58 -1.58
N LYS A 173 -22.56 -8.71 -2.58
CA LYS A 173 -21.40 -8.82 -3.48
C LYS A 173 -20.08 -8.63 -2.75
N ALA A 174 -20.01 -7.69 -1.81
CA ALA A 174 -18.80 -7.46 -1.01
C ALA A 174 -18.45 -8.67 -0.13
N VAL A 175 -19.45 -9.26 0.54
CA VAL A 175 -19.28 -10.43 1.40
C VAL A 175 -18.95 -11.68 0.57
N SER A 176 -19.64 -11.89 -0.56
CA SER A 176 -19.34 -12.98 -1.49
C SER A 176 -17.92 -12.87 -2.05
N TRP A 177 -17.49 -11.68 -2.44
CA TRP A 177 -16.11 -11.44 -2.87
C TRP A 177 -15.11 -11.75 -1.76
N PHE A 178 -15.37 -11.31 -0.52
CA PHE A 178 -14.51 -11.61 0.62
C PHE A 178 -14.36 -13.12 0.81
N ASN A 179 -15.47 -13.86 0.87
CA ASN A 179 -15.46 -15.31 1.04
C ASN A 179 -14.70 -16.02 -0.09
N ALA A 180 -14.96 -15.63 -1.34
CA ALA A 180 -14.29 -16.19 -2.52
C ALA A 180 -12.76 -16.00 -2.48
N GLN A 181 -12.26 -14.88 -1.95
CA GLN A 181 -10.82 -14.68 -1.77
C GLN A 181 -10.23 -15.68 -0.75
N TYR A 182 -10.92 -15.93 0.36
CA TYR A 182 -10.44 -16.91 1.34
C TYR A 182 -10.60 -18.36 0.88
N GLU A 183 -11.63 -18.66 0.09
CA GLU A 183 -11.74 -19.96 -0.60
C GLU A 183 -10.55 -20.16 -1.54
N GLU A 184 -10.19 -19.18 -2.37
CA GLU A 184 -9.02 -19.25 -3.25
C GLU A 184 -7.72 -19.52 -2.44
N PHE A 185 -7.54 -18.85 -1.30
CA PHE A 185 -6.38 -19.11 -0.43
C PHE A 185 -6.40 -20.55 0.13
N ARG A 186 -7.58 -21.08 0.46
CA ARG A 186 -7.72 -22.43 0.99
C ARG A 186 -7.49 -23.51 -0.07
N ASP A 187 -7.91 -23.24 -1.29
CA ASP A 187 -7.81 -24.19 -2.40
C ASP A 187 -6.39 -24.30 -2.95
N ARG A 188 -5.70 -23.16 -3.11
CA ARG A 188 -4.39 -23.12 -3.79
C ARG A 188 -3.21 -23.35 -2.85
N ILE A 189 -3.36 -23.06 -1.57
CA ILE A 189 -2.28 -23.19 -0.59
C ILE A 189 -2.41 -24.57 0.09
N PRO A 190 -1.34 -25.34 0.29
CA PRO A 190 -1.46 -26.61 1.01
C PRO A 190 -1.71 -26.42 2.52
N PRO A 191 -2.59 -27.21 3.18
CA PRO A 191 -2.89 -27.09 4.62
C PRO A 191 -1.67 -27.12 5.53
N GLU A 192 -0.65 -27.94 5.21
CA GLU A 192 0.58 -28.09 5.96
C GLU A 192 1.45 -26.82 5.99
N ARG A 193 1.25 -25.90 5.03
CA ARG A 193 1.99 -24.64 4.93
C ARG A 193 1.27 -23.47 5.60
N ARG A 194 0.01 -23.63 6.01
CA ARG A 194 -0.83 -22.53 6.49
C ARG A 194 -1.40 -22.74 7.89
N ILE A 195 -1.73 -21.64 8.54
CA ILE A 195 -2.65 -21.61 9.68
C ILE A 195 -3.84 -20.71 9.37
N GLU A 196 -5.02 -21.11 9.85
CA GLU A 196 -6.13 -20.18 10.05
C GLU A 196 -5.88 -19.43 11.37
N TYR A 197 -6.00 -18.11 11.33
CA TYR A 197 -5.65 -17.27 12.47
C TYR A 197 -6.51 -16.01 12.54
N THR A 198 -6.85 -15.63 13.76
CA THR A 198 -7.49 -14.37 14.12
C THR A 198 -6.62 -13.64 15.15
N ILE A 199 -6.58 -12.30 15.11
CA ILE A 199 -5.78 -11.50 16.04
C ILE A 199 -6.15 -11.68 17.52
N GLN A 200 -7.32 -12.26 17.80
CA GLN A 200 -7.83 -12.55 19.13
C GLN A 200 -7.10 -13.74 19.77
N GLU A 201 -6.54 -14.64 18.98
CA GLU A 201 -5.84 -15.84 19.45
C GLU A 201 -4.44 -15.54 20.03
N GLY A 202 -3.91 -14.34 19.78
CA GLY A 202 -2.67 -13.87 20.41
C GLY A 202 -1.42 -14.60 19.91
N TRP A 203 -0.43 -14.76 20.78
CA TRP A 203 0.91 -15.21 20.38
C TRP A 203 1.05 -16.69 20.13
N LYS A 204 0.45 -17.54 20.98
CA LYS A 204 0.75 -18.97 21.02
C LYS A 204 0.63 -19.67 19.65
N PRO A 205 -0.54 -19.69 18.97
CA PRO A 205 -0.67 -20.39 17.69
C PRO A 205 0.18 -19.74 16.59
N LEU A 206 0.36 -18.42 16.62
CA LEU A 206 1.20 -17.70 15.68
C LEU A 206 2.67 -18.10 15.80
N CYS A 207 3.20 -18.15 17.02
CA CYS A 207 4.60 -18.46 17.31
C CYS A 207 4.91 -19.94 17.04
N GLU A 208 4.00 -20.85 17.42
CA GLU A 208 4.10 -22.28 17.12
C GLU A 208 4.20 -22.52 15.61
N HIS A 209 3.30 -21.92 14.81
CA HIS A 209 3.36 -22.04 13.36
C HIS A 209 4.64 -21.46 12.78
N LEU A 210 5.04 -20.27 13.23
CA LEU A 210 6.24 -19.59 12.73
C LEU A 210 7.54 -20.23 13.21
N GLY A 211 7.50 -21.08 14.23
CA GLY A 211 8.68 -21.76 14.79
C GLY A 211 9.61 -20.78 15.51
N VAL A 212 9.04 -19.80 16.21
CA VAL A 212 9.76 -18.74 16.93
C VAL A 212 9.26 -18.66 18.37
N PRO A 213 10.07 -18.19 19.33
CA PRO A 213 9.61 -18.02 20.71
C PRO A 213 8.61 -16.87 20.84
N ILE A 214 7.73 -16.97 21.84
CA ILE A 214 6.84 -15.87 22.24
C ILE A 214 7.70 -14.70 22.74
N PRO A 215 7.45 -13.45 22.31
CA PRO A 215 8.26 -12.31 22.69
C PRO A 215 8.02 -11.93 24.16
N THR A 216 9.09 -11.55 24.84
CA THR A 216 9.05 -11.08 26.24
C THR A 216 9.48 -9.62 26.36
N VAL A 217 8.91 -8.89 27.30
CA VAL A 217 9.30 -7.52 27.68
C VAL A 217 9.59 -7.44 29.17
N LYS A 218 10.45 -6.49 29.55
CA LYS A 218 10.72 -6.22 30.96
C LYS A 218 9.55 -5.42 31.55
N ASP A 219 8.91 -5.99 32.56
CA ASP A 219 7.91 -5.27 33.36
C ASP A 219 8.62 -4.13 34.12
N LEU A 220 8.13 -2.90 33.97
CA LEU A 220 8.76 -1.72 34.56
C LEU A 220 8.52 -1.59 36.06
N THR A 221 7.52 -2.29 36.60
CA THR A 221 7.15 -2.30 38.01
C THR A 221 7.87 -3.41 38.77
N THR A 222 7.90 -4.63 38.23
CA THR A 222 8.51 -5.80 38.89
C THR A 222 9.95 -6.05 38.46
N GLY A 223 10.35 -5.58 37.27
CA GLY A 223 11.66 -5.83 36.68
C GLY A 223 11.81 -7.21 36.02
N GLU A 224 10.78 -8.05 36.08
CA GLU A 224 10.79 -9.40 35.52
C GLU A 224 10.51 -9.42 34.01
N LEU A 225 10.95 -10.47 33.33
CA LEU A 225 10.58 -10.70 31.92
C LEU A 225 9.22 -11.39 31.87
N VAL A 226 8.24 -10.70 31.29
CA VAL A 226 6.88 -11.20 31.08
C VAL A 226 6.57 -11.27 29.59
N GLU A 227 5.56 -12.06 29.22
CA GLU A 227 5.04 -12.10 27.84
C GLU A 227 4.63 -10.71 27.38
N ALA A 228 5.09 -10.30 26.19
CA ALA A 228 4.73 -9.03 25.61
C ALA A 228 3.22 -9.01 25.29
N PRO A 229 2.48 -7.92 25.54
CA PRO A 229 1.09 -7.85 25.11
C PRO A 229 1.00 -7.93 23.59
N PHE A 230 0.09 -8.76 23.07
CA PHE A 230 -0.11 -8.87 21.62
C PHE A 230 -0.50 -7.49 21.03
N PRO A 231 0.13 -7.04 19.92
CA PRO A 231 -0.13 -5.73 19.37
C PRO A 231 -1.59 -5.53 18.95
N ARG A 232 -2.28 -4.60 19.59
CA ARG A 232 -3.62 -4.14 19.18
C ARG A 232 -3.53 -2.72 18.63
N VAL A 233 -3.03 -2.62 17.41
CA VAL A 233 -2.82 -1.33 16.73
C VAL A 233 -3.92 -1.09 15.69
N ASN A 234 -4.08 0.17 15.28
CA ASN A 234 -5.10 0.59 14.30
C ASN A 234 -6.53 0.67 14.82
N ASP A 235 -6.70 1.07 16.09
CA ASP A 235 -7.98 1.58 16.57
C ASP A 235 -8.46 2.79 15.71
N ARG A 236 -9.75 3.12 15.82
CA ARG A 236 -10.39 4.18 15.02
C ARG A 236 -9.68 5.52 15.16
N LYS A 237 -9.19 5.87 16.35
CA LYS A 237 -8.53 7.15 16.64
C LYS A 237 -7.13 7.19 16.00
N ALA A 238 -6.34 6.14 16.17
CA ALA A 238 -5.02 6.00 15.56
C ALA A 238 -5.10 6.02 14.02
N PHE A 239 -6.13 5.38 13.44
CA PHE A 239 -6.39 5.43 12.00
C PHE A 239 -6.73 6.86 11.53
N ALA A 240 -7.66 7.54 12.22
CA ALA A 240 -8.05 8.91 11.89
C ALA A 240 -6.86 9.89 11.97
N LEU A 241 -6.01 9.77 12.99
CA LEU A 241 -4.79 10.57 13.14
C LEU A 241 -3.80 10.34 12.01
N ARG A 242 -3.56 9.06 11.62
CA ARG A 242 -2.70 8.74 10.47
C ARG A 242 -3.26 9.32 9.18
N ARG A 243 -4.58 9.24 8.97
CA ARG A 243 -5.26 9.82 7.81
C ARG A 243 -5.06 11.34 7.75
N GLN A 244 -5.26 12.04 8.87
CA GLN A 244 -5.07 13.48 8.96
C GLN A 244 -3.62 13.90 8.69
N ARG A 245 -2.64 13.18 9.28
CA ARG A 245 -1.21 13.43 9.03
C ARG A 245 -0.84 13.22 7.56
N SER A 246 -1.33 12.14 6.94
CA SER A 246 -1.10 11.86 5.52
C SER A 246 -1.71 12.95 4.62
N GLN A 247 -2.91 13.44 4.95
CA GLN A 247 -3.55 14.51 4.20
C GLN A 247 -2.79 15.83 4.31
N LYS A 248 -2.35 16.22 5.51
CA LYS A 248 -1.52 17.42 5.71
C LYS A 248 -0.22 17.37 4.90
N ARG A 249 0.45 16.21 4.86
CA ARG A 249 1.65 16.01 4.04
C ARG A 249 1.36 16.12 2.55
N ALA A 250 0.26 15.53 2.08
CA ALA A 250 -0.13 15.63 0.67
C ALA A 250 -0.44 17.08 0.25
N ILE A 251 -1.16 17.84 1.10
CA ILE A 251 -1.44 19.27 0.86
C ILE A 251 -0.13 20.07 0.85
N SER A 252 0.78 19.79 1.78
CA SER A 252 2.09 20.45 1.79
C SER A 252 2.86 20.23 0.50
N ARG A 253 2.95 18.98 0.01
CA ARG A 253 3.60 18.69 -1.28
C ARG A 253 2.89 19.35 -2.46
N ALA A 254 1.55 19.29 -2.48
CA ALA A 254 0.76 19.94 -3.51
C ALA A 254 1.01 21.46 -3.58
N ASN A 255 1.09 22.12 -2.42
CA ASN A 255 1.44 23.54 -2.33
C ASN A 255 2.86 23.81 -2.86
N THR A 256 3.85 23.02 -2.44
CA THR A 256 5.23 23.15 -2.92
C THR A 256 5.31 23.00 -4.44
N ASN A 257 4.64 22.00 -5.00
CA ASN A 257 4.64 21.75 -6.44
C ASN A 257 3.89 22.83 -7.22
N LEU A 258 2.76 23.32 -6.70
CA LEU A 258 2.02 24.43 -7.29
C LEU A 258 2.89 25.70 -7.35
N LEU A 259 3.53 26.06 -6.23
CA LEU A 259 4.40 27.24 -6.16
C LEU A 259 5.60 27.11 -7.10
N ALA A 260 6.22 25.93 -7.18
CA ALA A 260 7.30 25.66 -8.12
C ALA A 260 6.84 25.77 -9.60
N GLY A 261 5.65 25.27 -9.90
CA GLY A 261 5.06 25.38 -11.24
C GLY A 261 4.76 26.82 -11.64
N VAL A 262 4.12 27.60 -10.75
CA VAL A 262 3.88 29.04 -10.97
C VAL A 262 5.19 29.79 -11.13
N GLY A 263 6.19 29.53 -10.27
CA GLY A 263 7.51 30.14 -10.38
C GLY A 263 8.18 29.85 -11.72
N SER A 264 8.06 28.62 -12.21
CA SER A 264 8.61 28.21 -13.52
C SER A 264 7.92 28.93 -14.68
N ILE A 265 6.59 29.06 -14.63
CA ILE A 265 5.81 29.79 -15.66
C ILE A 265 6.19 31.28 -15.66
N THR A 266 6.28 31.91 -14.49
CA THR A 266 6.66 33.32 -14.36
C THR A 266 8.09 33.58 -14.87
N LEU A 267 9.02 32.68 -14.57
CA LEU A 267 10.40 32.76 -15.06
C LEU A 267 10.45 32.61 -16.58
N ALA A 268 9.76 31.60 -17.14
CA ALA A 268 9.68 31.40 -18.58
C ALA A 268 9.05 32.61 -19.29
N GLY A 269 7.96 33.16 -18.73
CA GLY A 269 7.32 34.37 -19.22
C GLY A 269 8.26 35.58 -19.22
N SER A 270 9.01 35.77 -18.13
CA SER A 270 10.01 36.84 -18.00
C SER A 270 11.15 36.70 -19.03
N ILE A 271 11.65 35.47 -19.24
CA ILE A 271 12.68 35.18 -20.25
C ILE A 271 12.15 35.46 -21.65
N CYS A 272 10.96 34.96 -22.00
CA CYS A 272 10.32 35.21 -23.30
C CYS A 272 10.12 36.70 -23.54
N TYR A 273 9.69 37.45 -22.52
CA TYR A 273 9.52 38.89 -22.60
C TYR A 273 10.86 39.62 -22.81
N GLY A 274 11.91 39.22 -22.09
CA GLY A 274 13.26 39.76 -22.28
C GLY A 274 13.82 39.49 -23.67
N VAL A 275 13.69 38.26 -24.17
CA VAL A 275 14.10 37.87 -25.53
C VAL A 275 13.33 38.68 -26.57
N TYR A 276 12.01 38.82 -26.41
CA TYR A 276 11.18 39.64 -27.29
C TYR A 276 11.66 41.10 -27.30
N PHE A 277 12.00 41.67 -26.15
CA PHE A 277 12.47 43.05 -26.06
C PHE A 277 13.83 43.25 -26.73
N VAL A 278 14.77 42.32 -26.52
CA VAL A 278 16.08 42.33 -27.20
C VAL A 278 15.92 42.18 -28.70
N TRP A 279 15.10 41.23 -29.16
CA TRP A 279 14.80 41.05 -30.58
C TRP A 279 14.19 42.32 -31.20
N LYS A 280 13.24 42.96 -30.51
CA LYS A 280 12.61 44.21 -30.95
C LYS A 280 13.62 45.36 -31.03
N ALA A 281 14.55 45.46 -30.08
CA ALA A 281 15.60 46.48 -30.09
C ALA A 281 16.60 46.27 -31.23
N LEU A 282 17.00 45.02 -31.50
CA LEU A 282 17.93 44.68 -32.59
C LEU A 282 17.31 44.79 -33.99
N THR A 283 16.00 44.63 -34.11
CA THR A 283 15.27 44.70 -35.40
C THR A 283 14.69 46.09 -35.69
N ALA A 284 14.66 46.99 -34.71
CA ALA A 284 14.35 48.39 -34.91
C ALA A 284 15.45 49.03 -35.77
N ARG A 285 15.19 49.21 -37.08
CA ARG A 285 16.11 49.91 -37.99
C ARG A 285 16.36 51.33 -37.45
N PRO A 286 17.62 51.81 -37.38
CA PRO A 286 17.87 53.22 -37.13
C PRO A 286 17.24 54.01 -38.27
N GLY A 287 16.35 54.96 -37.93
CA GLY A 287 15.71 55.82 -38.89
C GLY A 287 16.75 56.49 -39.78
N ARG A 288 16.57 56.40 -41.10
CA ARG A 288 17.26 57.26 -42.08
C ARG A 288 16.91 58.70 -41.73
N ILE A 289 17.91 59.46 -41.30
CA ILE A 289 17.91 60.93 -41.33
C ILE A 289 18.08 61.36 -42.78
#